data_AF-A0A6A6LHV9-F1
#
_entry.id   AF-A0A6A6LHV9-F1
#
_cell.length_a   1.000
_cell.length_b   1.000
_cell.length_c   1.000
_cell.angle_alpha   90.00
_cell.angle_beta   90.00
_cell.angle_gamma   90.00
#
_symmetry.space_group_name_H-M   'P 1'
#
loop_
_entity.id
_entity.type
_entity.pdbx_description
1 polymer ?
#
loop_
_entity_poly.entity_id
_entity_poly.type
_entity_poly.pdbx_seq_one_letter_code
_entity_poly.pdbx_strand_id
1 'polypeptide(L)'
;MRRASTLGPPSDEEIRTRTRRIRIVSYSSMAFAVGSSRAWSRALVLKIRNRARFRGILRNKCLASKKKRVIKRHKVSREMSKTDMLRRLVPGGAGMGICGLLEETAHYMTCLATQVHEIDLE
;
A
#
# COMPACT_ATOMS: atom_id res chain seq x y z
N MET A 1 -20.44 -36.65 -9.31
CA MET A 1 -21.70 -36.47 -8.57
C MET A 1 -22.25 -35.07 -8.86
N ARG A 2 -23.36 -34.94 -9.61
CA ARG A 2 -24.03 -33.65 -9.85
C ARG A 2 -24.86 -33.33 -8.61
N ARG A 3 -24.62 -32.17 -7.99
CA ARG A 3 -25.34 -31.71 -6.79
C ARG A 3 -26.78 -31.37 -7.18
N ALA A 4 -27.73 -31.91 -6.42
CA ALA A 4 -29.17 -31.71 -6.60
C ALA A 4 -29.52 -30.22 -6.69
N SER A 5 -30.35 -29.88 -7.67
CA SER A 5 -30.91 -28.55 -7.86
C SER A 5 -31.93 -28.28 -6.77
N THR A 6 -31.60 -27.39 -5.84
CA THR A 6 -32.56 -26.83 -4.89
C THR A 6 -33.61 -26.04 -5.68
N LEU A 7 -34.87 -26.46 -5.62
CA LEU A 7 -36.03 -25.85 -6.28
C LEU A 7 -36.50 -24.58 -5.55
N GLY A 8 -35.60 -23.61 -5.37
CA GLY A 8 -35.91 -22.26 -4.89
C GLY A 8 -35.42 -21.21 -5.89
N PRO A 9 -35.94 -19.96 -5.84
CA PRO A 9 -35.36 -18.88 -6.62
C PRO A 9 -33.86 -18.80 -6.31
N PRO A 10 -33.00 -18.72 -7.35
CA PRO A 10 -31.57 -18.77 -7.14
C PRO A 10 -31.17 -17.64 -6.21
N SER A 11 -30.41 -17.99 -5.16
CA SER A 11 -29.89 -16.99 -4.24
C SER A 11 -29.05 -15.97 -5.01
N ASP A 12 -28.98 -14.73 -4.53
CA ASP A 12 -28.24 -13.66 -5.22
C ASP A 12 -26.77 -14.07 -5.48
N GLU A 13 -26.17 -14.83 -4.56
CA GLU A 13 -24.81 -15.38 -4.74
C GLU A 13 -24.71 -16.44 -5.85
N GLU A 14 -25.74 -17.27 -6.05
CA GLU A 14 -25.80 -18.21 -7.17
C GLU A 14 -25.95 -17.47 -8.50
N ILE A 15 -26.78 -16.42 -8.54
CA ILE A 15 -26.95 -15.57 -9.72
C ILE A 15 -25.62 -14.89 -10.07
N ARG A 16 -24.96 -14.23 -9.10
CA ARG A 16 -23.65 -13.58 -9.30
C ARG A 16 -22.59 -14.57 -9.78
N THR A 17 -22.55 -15.76 -9.19
CA THR A 17 -21.61 -16.82 -9.56
C THR A 17 -21.87 -17.32 -10.99
N ARG A 18 -23.13 -17.54 -11.36
CA ARG A 18 -23.54 -17.96 -12.71
C ARG A 18 -23.19 -16.90 -13.75
N THR A 19 -23.56 -15.64 -13.50
CA THR A 19 -23.25 -14.50 -14.38
C THR A 19 -21.75 -14.34 -14.58
N ARG A 20 -20.94 -14.47 -13.52
CA ARG A 20 -19.48 -14.42 -13.62
C ARG A 20 -18.92 -15.55 -14.48
N ARG A 21 -19.46 -16.77 -14.36
CA ARG A 21 -19.04 -17.92 -15.18
C ARG A 21 -19.38 -17.70 -16.65
N ILE A 22 -20.62 -17.29 -16.94
CA ILE A 22 -21.07 -16.98 -18.29
C ILE A 22 -20.15 -15.93 -18.91
N ARG A 23 -19.91 -14.82 -18.21
CA ARG A 23 -19.01 -13.76 -18.68
C ARG A 23 -17.61 -14.28 -19.02
N ILE A 24 -17.03 -15.11 -18.16
CA ILE A 24 -15.71 -15.69 -18.42
C ILE A 24 -15.72 -16.58 -19.67
N VAL A 25 -16.74 -17.44 -19.84
CA VAL A 25 -16.86 -18.32 -21.00
C VAL A 25 -17.06 -17.50 -22.28
N SER A 26 -17.92 -16.48 -22.27
CA SER A 26 -18.14 -15.59 -23.41
C SER A 26 -16.85 -14.89 -23.84
N TYR A 27 -16.12 -14.26 -22.92
CA TYR A 27 -14.84 -13.62 -23.25
C TYR A 27 -13.80 -14.63 -23.75
N SER A 28 -13.82 -15.86 -23.22
CA SER A 28 -12.92 -16.92 -23.69
C SER A 28 -13.26 -17.30 -25.14
N SER A 29 -14.54 -17.53 -25.45
CA SER A 29 -15.02 -17.86 -26.79
C SER A 29 -14.67 -16.76 -27.81
N MET A 30 -14.95 -15.50 -27.46
CA MET A 30 -14.57 -14.36 -28.29
C MET A 30 -13.07 -14.32 -28.53
N ALA A 31 -12.24 -14.48 -27.49
CA ALA A 31 -10.79 -14.48 -27.64
C ALA A 31 -10.29 -15.60 -28.55
N PHE A 32 -10.86 -16.80 -28.44
CA PHE A 32 -10.53 -17.91 -29.35
C PHE A 32 -10.95 -17.62 -30.80
N ALA A 33 -12.12 -17.01 -31.01
CA ALA A 33 -12.63 -16.69 -32.33
C ALA A 33 -11.78 -15.64 -33.08
N VAL A 34 -11.21 -14.65 -32.38
CA VAL A 34 -10.34 -13.63 -33.03
C VAL A 34 -8.93 -14.17 -33.36
N GLY A 35 -8.56 -15.34 -32.82
CA GLY A 35 -7.26 -15.96 -33.04
C GLY A 35 -6.08 -15.21 -32.40
N SER A 36 -4.87 -15.68 -32.66
CA SER A 36 -3.61 -15.13 -32.11
C SER A 36 -3.20 -13.75 -32.64
N SER A 37 -4.04 -13.13 -33.49
CA SER A 37 -3.79 -11.84 -34.12
C SER A 37 -3.77 -10.66 -33.14
N ARG A 38 -4.42 -10.80 -31.98
CA ARG A 38 -4.59 -9.69 -31.02
C ARG A 38 -3.93 -10.00 -29.68
N ALA A 39 -3.04 -9.11 -29.24
CA ALA A 39 -2.25 -9.27 -28.01
C ALA A 39 -3.11 -9.55 -26.76
N TRP A 40 -4.30 -8.94 -26.67
CA TRP A 40 -5.22 -9.15 -25.54
C TRP A 40 -5.86 -10.54 -25.53
N SER A 41 -6.15 -11.12 -26.71
CA SER A 41 -6.63 -12.51 -26.84
C SER A 41 -5.55 -13.49 -26.35
N ARG A 42 -4.31 -13.33 -26.81
CA ARG A 42 -3.17 -14.13 -26.34
C ARG A 42 -2.97 -14.03 -24.83
N ALA A 43 -3.04 -12.83 -24.28
CA ALA A 43 -2.93 -12.60 -22.84
C ALA A 43 -4.07 -13.29 -22.05
N LEU A 44 -5.29 -13.25 -22.58
CA LEU A 44 -6.45 -13.89 -21.95
C LEU A 44 -6.32 -15.43 -21.98
N VAL A 45 -5.97 -16.01 -23.11
CA VAL A 45 -5.73 -17.47 -23.25
C VAL A 45 -4.60 -17.93 -22.32
N LEU A 46 -3.48 -17.19 -22.28
CA LEU A 46 -2.37 -17.48 -21.35
C LEU A 46 -2.82 -17.39 -19.89
N LYS A 47 -3.64 -16.40 -19.54
CA LYS A 47 -4.18 -16.24 -18.19
C LYS A 47 -5.12 -17.39 -17.79
N ILE A 48 -5.90 -17.90 -18.74
CA ILE A 48 -6.79 -19.06 -18.51
C ILE A 48 -5.97 -20.34 -18.37
N ARG A 49 -5.07 -20.64 -19.31
CA ARG A 49 -4.20 -21.84 -19.28
C ARG A 49 -3.32 -21.87 -18.04
N ASN A 50 -2.72 -20.74 -17.69
CA ASN A 50 -1.83 -20.64 -16.54
C ASN A 50 -2.56 -20.18 -15.28
N ARG A 51 -3.90 -20.30 -15.19
CA ARG A 51 -4.67 -19.79 -14.04
C ARG A 51 -4.19 -20.37 -12.71
N ALA A 52 -3.80 -21.65 -12.67
CA ALA A 52 -3.22 -22.27 -11.48
C ALA A 52 -1.85 -21.66 -11.11
N ARG A 53 -0.98 -21.45 -12.11
CA ARG A 53 0.34 -20.82 -11.94
C ARG A 53 0.21 -19.36 -11.50
N PHE A 54 -0.70 -18.59 -12.11
CA PHE A 54 -0.97 -17.21 -11.72
C PHE A 54 -1.63 -17.11 -10.34
N ARG A 55 -2.47 -18.08 -9.94
CA ARG A 55 -2.95 -18.17 -8.56
C ARG A 55 -1.79 -18.42 -7.60
N GLY A 56 -0.88 -19.33 -7.92
CA GLY A 56 0.34 -19.58 -7.14
C GLY A 56 1.22 -18.33 -7.03
N ILE A 57 1.48 -17.63 -8.14
CA ILE A 57 2.27 -16.39 -8.17
C ILE A 57 1.58 -15.26 -7.40
N LEU A 58 0.27 -15.05 -7.56
CA LEU A 58 -0.46 -14.02 -6.83
C LEU A 58 -0.54 -14.34 -5.34
N ARG A 59 -0.72 -15.62 -4.98
CA ARG A 59 -0.68 -16.09 -3.59
C ARG A 59 0.72 -15.89 -3.01
N ASN A 60 1.77 -16.22 -3.76
CA ASN A 60 3.16 -16.00 -3.36
C ASN A 60 3.50 -14.50 -3.26
N LYS A 61 2.94 -13.64 -4.13
CA LYS A 61 3.08 -12.18 -4.00
C LYS A 61 2.33 -11.66 -2.77
N CYS A 62 1.14 -12.19 -2.45
CA CYS A 62 0.40 -11.82 -1.24
C CYS A 62 1.13 -12.29 0.03
N LEU A 63 1.68 -13.50 0.02
CA LEU A 63 2.49 -14.05 1.12
C LEU A 63 3.84 -13.34 1.25
N ALA A 64 4.52 -13.04 0.14
CA ALA A 64 5.76 -12.26 0.12
C ALA A 64 5.52 -10.81 0.54
N SER A 65 4.37 -10.21 0.19
CA SER A 65 3.99 -8.88 0.68
C SER A 65 3.53 -8.89 2.14
N LYS A 66 2.98 -10.00 2.66
CA LYS A 66 2.81 -10.20 4.11
C LYS A 66 4.16 -10.36 4.82
N LYS A 67 5.10 -11.14 4.27
CA LYS A 67 6.47 -11.30 4.82
C LYS A 67 7.25 -9.98 4.76
N LYS A 68 7.12 -9.20 3.68
CA LYS A 68 7.61 -7.82 3.61
C LYS A 68 6.91 -6.90 4.62
N ARG A 69 5.61 -7.03 4.88
CA ARG A 69 4.94 -6.22 5.92
C ARG A 69 5.44 -6.54 7.34
N VAL A 70 5.74 -7.80 7.64
CA VAL A 70 6.33 -8.19 8.94
C VAL A 70 7.76 -7.67 9.07
N ILE A 71 8.60 -7.78 8.03
CA ILE A 71 9.98 -7.28 8.05
C ILE A 71 10.04 -5.74 7.99
N LYS A 72 9.09 -5.09 7.30
CA LYS A 72 9.04 -3.62 7.21
C LYS A 72 8.53 -2.95 8.49
N ARG A 73 7.98 -3.69 9.46
CA ARG A 73 7.77 -3.19 10.83
C ARG A 73 9.08 -3.02 11.62
N HIS A 74 10.21 -3.45 11.08
CA HIS A 74 11.56 -3.17 11.59
C HIS A 74 12.41 -2.38 10.60
N LYS A 75 11.78 -1.67 9.66
CA LYS A 75 12.43 -0.53 9.02
C LYS A 75 11.67 0.71 9.46
N VAL A 76 11.89 1.08 10.73
CA VAL A 76 11.77 2.47 11.16
C VAL A 76 12.68 3.21 10.19
N SER A 77 12.08 3.81 9.15
CA SER A 77 12.70 4.94 8.49
C SER A 77 13.06 5.85 9.65
N ARG A 78 14.35 6.03 9.90
CA ARG A 78 14.89 6.92 10.93
C ARG A 78 14.64 8.35 10.47
N GLU A 79 13.40 8.65 10.14
CA GLU A 79 12.88 9.98 9.99
C GLU A 79 12.74 10.47 11.42
N MET A 80 13.76 11.22 11.85
CA MET A 80 13.78 11.82 13.16
C MET A 80 12.50 12.63 13.32
N SER A 81 11.78 12.41 14.42
CA SER A 81 10.61 13.23 14.68
C SER A 81 11.04 14.70 14.73
N LYS A 82 10.16 15.62 14.32
CA LYS A 82 10.47 17.07 14.39
C LYS A 82 10.88 17.47 15.81
N THR A 83 10.31 16.82 16.82
CA THR A 83 10.69 16.96 18.22
C THR A 83 12.11 16.48 18.50
N ASP A 84 12.56 15.34 17.95
CA ASP A 84 13.95 14.87 18.11
C ASP A 84 14.96 15.80 17.42
N MET A 85 14.56 16.41 16.31
CA MET A 85 15.36 17.43 15.65
C MET A 85 15.49 18.69 16.50
N LEU A 86 14.38 19.17 17.07
CA LEU A 86 14.38 20.32 18.00
C LEU A 86 15.26 20.07 19.23
N ARG A 87 15.20 18.87 19.83
CA ARG A 87 16.04 18.50 20.98
C ARG A 87 17.54 18.58 20.71
N ARG A 88 17.95 18.46 19.45
CA ARG A 88 19.36 18.58 19.03
C ARG A 88 19.77 20.02 18.72
N LEU A 89 18.81 20.86 18.33
CA LEU A 89 19.06 22.25 17.93
C LEU A 89 19.00 23.21 19.12
N VAL A 90 18.11 22.95 20.08
CA VAL A 90 17.91 23.81 21.25
C VAL A 90 18.96 23.47 22.31
N PRO A 91 19.71 24.46 22.83
CA PRO A 91 20.63 24.26 23.94
C PRO A 91 19.92 23.59 25.13
N GLY A 92 20.47 22.49 25.65
CA GLY A 92 19.84 21.74 26.76
C GLY A 92 18.61 20.89 26.38
N GLY A 93 18.18 20.87 25.12
CA GLY A 93 16.93 20.22 24.70
C GLY A 93 16.91 18.68 24.78
N ALA A 94 18.05 18.00 24.88
CA ALA A 94 18.15 16.53 24.80
C ALA A 94 17.29 15.78 25.84
N GLY A 95 17.16 16.34 27.06
CA GLY A 95 16.41 15.76 28.17
C GLY A 95 15.03 16.40 28.43
N MET A 96 14.64 17.43 27.68
CA MET A 96 13.43 18.20 27.97
C MET A 96 12.14 17.50 27.53
N GLY A 97 11.09 17.64 28.34
CA GLY A 97 9.72 17.35 27.93
C GLY A 97 9.26 18.30 26.81
N ILE A 98 8.14 17.97 26.14
CA ILE A 98 7.69 18.73 24.96
C ILE A 98 7.38 20.20 25.29
N CYS A 99 6.70 20.47 26.41
CA CYS A 99 6.38 21.84 26.82
C CYS A 99 7.63 22.68 27.10
N GLY A 100 8.53 22.17 27.96
CA GLY A 100 9.79 22.86 28.25
C GLY A 100 10.68 23.03 27.02
N LEU A 101 10.68 22.05 26.09
CA LEU A 101 11.40 22.17 24.83
C LEU A 101 10.86 23.32 23.96
N LEU A 102 9.54 23.51 23.91
CA LEU A 102 8.93 24.59 23.12
C LEU A 102 9.17 25.97 23.76
N GLU A 103 9.09 26.07 25.09
CA GLU A 103 9.42 27.29 25.84
C GLU A 103 10.87 27.71 25.62
N GLU A 104 11.82 26.77 25.79
CA GLU A 104 13.24 27.02 25.56
C GLU A 104 13.53 27.36 24.08
N THR A 105 12.80 26.74 23.14
CA THR A 105 12.91 27.08 21.70
C THR A 105 12.52 28.53 21.46
N ALA A 106 11.44 29.02 22.09
CA ALA A 106 11.01 30.41 21.94
C ALA A 106 12.07 31.39 22.45
N HIS A 107 12.61 31.13 23.65
CA HIS A 107 13.69 31.93 24.21
C HIS A 107 14.95 31.92 23.32
N TYR A 108 15.35 30.73 22.84
CA TYR A 108 16.50 30.59 21.96
C TYR A 108 16.33 31.35 20.63
N MET A 109 15.14 31.33 20.04
CA MET A 109 14.84 32.13 18.84
C MET A 109 14.98 33.63 19.09
N THR A 110 14.53 34.13 20.25
CA THR A 110 14.69 35.54 20.63
C THR A 110 16.16 35.91 20.80
N CYS A 111 16.97 35.06 21.46
CA CYS A 111 18.41 35.27 21.60
C CYS A 111 19.13 35.29 20.23
N LEU A 112 18.78 34.38 19.32
CA LEU A 112 19.36 34.39 17.97
C LEU A 112 18.96 35.64 17.17
N ALA A 113 17.71 36.06 17.25
CA ALA A 113 17.22 37.24 16.54
C ALA A 113 17.93 38.53 17.01
N THR A 114 18.16 38.66 18.32
CA THR A 114 18.89 39.79 18.89
C THR A 114 20.37 39.76 18.48
N GLN A 115 21.01 38.58 18.52
CA GLN A 115 22.40 38.43 18.10
C GLN A 115 22.61 38.77 16.61
N VAL A 116 21.72 38.32 15.72
CA VAL A 116 21.81 38.65 14.29
C VAL A 116 21.60 40.15 14.07
N HIS A 117 20.66 40.76 14.79
CA HIS A 117 20.42 42.20 14.70
C HIS A 117 21.63 43.04 15.13
N GLU A 118 22.34 42.62 16.17
CA GLU A 118 23.57 43.28 16.63
C GLU A 118 24.72 43.13 15.63
N ILE A 119 24.84 41.96 14.98
CA ILE A 119 25.87 41.72 13.95
C ILE A 119 25.59 42.53 12.67
N ASP A 120 24.33 42.75 12.32
CA ASP A 120 23.95 43.53 11.13
C ASP A 120 24.11 45.06 11.33
N LEU A 121 24.42 45.50 12.56
CA LEU A 121 24.62 46.92 12.93
C LEU A 121 26.10 47.33 13.05
N GLU A 122 27.04 46.40 12.86
CA GLU A 122 28.50 46.62 12.89
C GLU A 122 29.10 46.61 11.47
#